data_AF-A0A1L7RNY5-F1
#
_entry.id   AF-A0A1L7RNY5-F1
#
_cell.length_a   1.000
_cell.length_b   1.000
_cell.length_c   1.000
_cell.angle_alpha   90.00
_cell.angle_beta   90.00
_cell.angle_gamma   90.00
#
_symmetry.space_group_name_H-M   'P 1'
#
loop_
_entity.id
_entity.type
_entity.pdbx_description
1 polymer ?
#
loop_
_entity_poly.entity_id
_entity_poly.type
_entity_poly.pdbx_seq_one_letter_code
_entity_poly.pdbx_strand_id
1 'polypeptide(L)'
;MSSSASGASPELELPAGGELALTVGERYLVGERRYTLTPRLAEAVMRAREVLIDVAAHREVITYGELSEAIGGTVLPRHMGPLLHMLGYDCTERGEPSLPALVINQAKGEVGTADDAWAPPERSACWDYWARG
;
A
#
# COMPACT_ATOMS: atom_id res chain seq x y z
N MET A 1 -31.35 -16.38 39.99
CA MET A 1 -30.02 -15.80 39.74
C MET A 1 -29.35 -16.72 38.73
N SER A 2 -29.54 -16.50 37.42
CA SER A 2 -28.74 -15.58 36.56
C SER A 2 -27.25 -15.98 36.58
N SER A 3 -26.53 -16.25 35.49
CA SER A 3 -26.75 -16.23 34.04
C SER A 3 -25.60 -17.06 33.41
N SER A 4 -25.88 -17.85 32.38
CA SER A 4 -25.46 -17.68 30.98
C SER A 4 -23.94 -17.64 30.69
N ALA A 5 -23.55 -18.58 29.83
CA ALA A 5 -22.26 -18.63 29.15
C ALA A 5 -21.97 -17.35 28.37
N SER A 6 -20.72 -16.89 28.43
CA SER A 6 -20.15 -15.99 27.41
C SER A 6 -19.02 -16.74 26.74
N GLY A 7 -19.29 -17.14 25.49
CA GLY A 7 -18.31 -17.72 24.60
C GLY A 7 -17.16 -16.75 24.40
N ALA A 8 -15.95 -17.29 24.50
CA ALA A 8 -14.80 -16.69 23.85
C ALA A 8 -15.10 -16.71 22.35
N SER A 9 -15.47 -15.55 21.80
CA SER A 9 -15.41 -15.34 20.37
C SER A 9 -13.98 -15.62 19.93
N PRO A 10 -13.73 -16.45 18.91
CA PRO A 10 -12.39 -16.61 18.38
C PRO A 10 -11.97 -15.24 17.85
N GLU A 11 -10.88 -14.73 18.42
CA GLU A 11 -10.11 -13.64 17.85
C GLU A 11 -9.79 -14.07 16.42
N LEU A 12 -10.49 -13.46 15.45
CA LEU A 12 -10.22 -13.68 14.04
C LEU A 12 -8.79 -13.22 13.82
N GLU A 13 -7.86 -14.17 13.81
CA GLU A 13 -6.48 -13.96 13.39
C GLU A 13 -6.55 -13.30 12.00
N LEU A 14 -6.34 -11.98 11.99
CA LEU A 14 -6.15 -11.24 10.77
C LEU A 14 -4.87 -11.79 10.12
N PRO A 15 -4.91 -12.17 8.83
CA PRO A 15 -3.73 -12.71 8.16
C PRO A 15 -2.59 -11.69 8.25
N ALA A 16 -1.35 -12.19 8.32
CA ALA A 16 -0.13 -11.42 8.50
C ALA A 16 0.10 -10.40 7.36
N GLY A 17 -0.58 -9.28 7.48
CA GLY A 17 -0.56 -8.09 6.65
C GLY A 17 -0.97 -6.96 7.58
N GLY A 18 0.02 -6.40 8.27
CA GLY A 18 -0.18 -5.61 9.49
C GLY A 18 -1.25 -4.52 9.37
N GLU A 19 -1.89 -4.23 10.51
CA GLU A 19 -2.89 -3.19 10.68
C GLU A 19 -2.51 -1.91 9.94
N LEU A 20 -3.45 -1.35 9.15
CA LEU A 20 -3.26 -0.12 8.40
C LEU A 20 -2.96 1.05 9.36
N ALA A 21 -1.91 1.82 9.12
CA ALA A 21 -1.54 2.96 9.97
C ALA A 21 -2.47 4.18 9.77
N LEU A 22 -3.34 4.14 8.75
CA LEU A 22 -4.32 5.16 8.42
C LEU A 22 -5.69 4.87 9.02
N THR A 23 -6.43 5.92 9.35
CA THR A 23 -7.78 5.83 9.89
C THR A 23 -8.82 5.74 8.77
N VAL A 24 -9.51 4.60 8.69
CA VAL A 24 -10.63 4.42 7.75
C VAL A 24 -11.75 5.44 8.03
N GLY A 25 -12.21 6.12 6.98
CA GLY A 25 -13.21 7.19 7.06
C GLY A 25 -12.62 8.61 7.09
N GLU A 26 -11.32 8.77 7.38
CA GLU A 26 -10.65 10.06 7.31
C GLU A 26 -10.39 10.53 5.87
N ARG A 27 -10.01 11.80 5.74
CA ARG A 27 -9.77 12.47 4.44
C ARG A 27 -8.31 12.83 4.27
N TYR A 28 -7.72 12.35 3.18
CA TYR A 28 -6.31 12.53 2.84
C TYR A 28 -6.16 13.32 1.54
N LEU A 29 -5.06 14.08 1.40
CA LEU A 29 -4.79 14.87 0.20
C LEU A 29 -4.12 14.02 -0.88
N VAL A 30 -4.64 14.09 -2.11
CA VAL A 30 -4.09 13.45 -3.29
C VAL A 30 -3.99 14.53 -4.36
N GLY A 31 -2.80 15.09 -4.51
CA GLY A 31 -2.62 16.36 -5.21
C GLY A 31 -3.47 17.45 -4.53
N GLU A 32 -4.36 18.08 -5.31
CA GLU A 32 -5.25 19.14 -4.81
C GLU A 32 -6.58 18.63 -4.24
N ARG A 33 -6.85 17.32 -4.33
CA ARG A 33 -8.16 16.73 -3.98
C ARG A 33 -8.11 15.99 -2.66
N ARG A 34 -9.19 16.08 -1.87
CA ARG A 34 -9.35 15.30 -0.63
C ARG A 34 -10.16 14.02 -0.87
N TYR A 35 -9.54 12.87 -0.67
CA TYR A 35 -10.15 11.55 -0.77
C TYR A 35 -10.49 10.97 0.60
N THR A 36 -11.68 10.42 0.73
CA THR A 36 -12.04 9.62 1.91
C THR A 36 -11.43 8.24 1.79
N LEU A 37 -10.71 7.79 2.82
CA LEU A 37 -10.22 6.42 2.90
C LEU A 37 -11.39 5.48 3.18
N THR A 38 -12.02 5.00 2.11
CA THR A 38 -13.11 4.01 2.21
C THR A 38 -12.57 2.64 2.66
N PRO A 39 -13.40 1.78 3.27
CA PRO A 39 -12.99 0.41 3.64
C PRO A 39 -12.41 -0.39 2.46
N ARG A 40 -13.02 -0.26 1.26
CA ARG A 40 -12.53 -0.91 0.04
C ARG A 40 -11.15 -0.40 -0.39
N LEU A 41 -10.90 0.90 -0.24
CA LEU A 41 -9.59 1.47 -0.57
C LEU A 41 -8.54 1.04 0.46
N ALA A 42 -8.90 1.02 1.74
CA ALA A 42 -8.03 0.52 2.81
C ALA A 42 -7.60 -0.94 2.57
N GLU A 43 -8.53 -1.83 2.20
CA GLU A 43 -8.21 -3.21 1.84
C GLU A 43 -7.24 -3.30 0.65
N ALA A 44 -7.46 -2.48 -0.38
CA ALA A 44 -6.55 -2.42 -1.51
C ALA A 44 -5.16 -1.91 -1.12
N VAL A 45 -5.06 -0.94 -0.19
CA VAL A 45 -3.77 -0.43 0.34
C VAL A 45 -3.01 -1.54 1.06
N MET A 46 -3.68 -2.29 1.94
CA MET A 46 -3.04 -3.39 2.68
C MET A 46 -2.51 -4.46 1.73
N ARG A 47 -3.31 -4.89 0.74
CA ARG A 47 -2.85 -5.86 -0.28
C ARG A 47 -1.69 -5.32 -1.11
N ALA A 48 -1.77 -4.07 -1.55
CA ALA A 48 -0.69 -3.46 -2.32
C ALA A 48 0.60 -3.37 -1.50
N ARG A 49 0.49 -3.08 -0.19
CA ARG A 49 1.64 -3.04 0.71
C ARG A 49 2.36 -4.38 0.80
N GLU A 50 1.62 -5.48 1.01
CA GLU A 50 2.20 -6.83 1.07
C GLU A 50 2.97 -7.17 -0.21
N VAL A 51 2.35 -6.94 -1.38
CA VAL A 51 2.98 -7.16 -2.69
C VAL A 51 4.26 -6.31 -2.83
N LEU A 52 4.21 -5.04 -2.43
CA LEU A 52 5.34 -4.13 -2.63
C LEU A 52 6.48 -4.38 -1.64
N ILE A 53 6.21 -4.87 -0.44
CA ILE A 53 7.28 -5.36 0.45
C ILE A 53 8.01 -6.54 -0.19
N ASP A 54 7.29 -7.50 -0.76
CA ASP A 54 7.90 -8.65 -1.43
C ASP A 54 8.76 -8.22 -2.64
N VAL A 55 8.24 -7.31 -3.48
CA VAL A 55 9.00 -6.68 -4.57
C VAL A 55 10.25 -5.96 -4.04
N ALA A 56 10.13 -5.25 -2.91
CA ALA A 56 11.27 -4.56 -2.30
C ALA A 56 12.35 -5.53 -1.82
N ALA A 57 11.96 -6.64 -1.19
CA ALA A 57 12.86 -7.66 -0.68
C ALA A 57 13.70 -8.31 -1.79
N HIS A 58 13.11 -8.48 -2.98
CA HIS A 58 13.80 -8.98 -4.17
C HIS A 58 14.61 -7.92 -4.93
N ARG A 59 14.59 -6.67 -4.46
CA ARG A 59 15.22 -5.51 -5.13
C ARG A 59 14.67 -5.26 -6.54
N GLU A 60 13.38 -5.51 -6.71
CA GLU A 60 12.68 -5.39 -7.99
C GLU A 60 11.82 -4.13 -8.06
N VAL A 61 11.20 -3.94 -9.23
CA VAL A 61 10.14 -2.96 -9.48
C VAL A 61 8.95 -3.69 -10.10
N ILE A 62 7.76 -3.11 -9.98
CA ILE A 62 6.53 -3.67 -10.53
C ILE A 62 5.80 -2.63 -11.36
N THR A 63 5.11 -3.05 -12.41
CA THR A 63 4.27 -2.14 -13.21
C THR A 63 2.90 -1.94 -12.58
N TYR A 64 2.20 -0.86 -12.97
CA TYR A 64 0.80 -0.66 -12.59
C TYR A 64 -0.12 -1.85 -12.99
N GLY A 65 0.18 -2.51 -14.11
CA GLY A 65 -0.57 -3.67 -14.59
C GLY A 65 -0.39 -4.88 -13.68
N GLU A 66 0.87 -5.24 -13.42
CA GLU A 66 1.22 -6.37 -12.54
C GLU A 66 0.73 -6.15 -11.11
N LEU A 67 0.86 -4.94 -10.56
CA LEU A 67 0.33 -4.64 -9.23
C LEU A 67 -1.20 -4.79 -9.19
N SER A 68 -1.90 -4.36 -10.26
CA SER A 68 -3.36 -4.50 -10.35
C SER A 68 -3.76 -5.97 -10.33
N GLU A 69 -3.05 -6.82 -11.06
CA GLU A 69 -3.28 -8.26 -11.10
C GLU A 69 -2.97 -8.90 -9.73
N ALA A 70 -1.85 -8.55 -9.12
CA ALA A 70 -1.41 -9.08 -7.82
C ALA A 70 -2.41 -8.78 -6.68
N ILE A 71 -3.08 -7.62 -6.71
CA ILE A 71 -4.14 -7.28 -5.73
C ILE A 71 -5.54 -7.76 -6.14
N GLY A 72 -5.63 -8.70 -7.09
CA GLY A 72 -6.88 -9.34 -7.54
C GLY A 72 -7.76 -8.47 -8.43
N GLY A 73 -7.19 -7.50 -9.16
CA GLY A 73 -7.92 -6.62 -10.07
C GLY A 73 -8.88 -5.64 -9.38
N THR A 74 -8.74 -5.45 -8.07
CA THR A 74 -9.65 -4.62 -7.26
C THR A 74 -9.58 -3.13 -7.59
N VAL A 75 -8.42 -2.68 -8.10
CA VAL A 75 -8.14 -1.32 -8.58
C VAL A 75 -7.48 -1.41 -9.96
N LEU A 76 -8.08 -0.77 -10.97
CA LEU A 76 -7.53 -0.75 -12.33
C LEU A 76 -6.25 0.10 -12.39
N PRO A 77 -5.29 -0.22 -13.30
CA PRO A 77 -4.02 0.52 -13.42
C PRO A 77 -4.18 2.04 -13.54
N ARG A 78 -5.13 2.50 -14.37
CA ARG A 78 -5.43 3.94 -14.57
C ARG A 78 -6.07 4.65 -13.38
N HIS A 79 -6.50 3.91 -12.35
CA HIS A 79 -7.15 4.45 -11.15
C HIS A 79 -6.31 4.25 -9.88
N MET A 80 -5.03 3.86 -10.02
CA MET A 80 -4.14 3.61 -8.89
C MET A 80 -3.64 4.86 -8.16
N GLY A 81 -3.85 6.06 -8.71
CA GLY A 81 -3.39 7.31 -8.08
C GLY A 81 -3.76 7.42 -6.60
N PRO A 82 -5.06 7.39 -6.22
CA PRO A 82 -5.46 7.43 -4.82
C PRO A 82 -4.89 6.29 -3.97
N LEU A 83 -4.82 5.07 -4.52
CA LEU A 83 -4.24 3.90 -3.83
C LEU A 83 -2.78 4.14 -3.45
N LEU A 84 -1.95 4.56 -4.41
CA LEU A 84 -0.53 4.78 -4.19
C LEU A 84 -0.27 5.97 -3.26
N HIS A 85 -1.09 7.01 -3.31
CA HIS A 85 -1.00 8.10 -2.33
C HIS A 85 -1.35 7.65 -0.91
N MET A 86 -2.41 6.84 -0.73
CA MET A 86 -2.72 6.30 0.59
C MET A 86 -1.60 5.40 1.09
N LEU A 87 -1.00 4.56 0.22
CA LEU A 87 0.14 3.74 0.61
C LEU A 87 1.35 4.61 1.01
N GLY A 88 1.59 5.72 0.31
CA GLY A 88 2.64 6.67 0.69
C GLY A 88 2.41 7.30 2.08
N TYR A 89 1.15 7.64 2.40
CA TYR A 89 0.80 8.07 3.76
C TYR A 89 1.01 6.97 4.80
N ASP A 90 0.58 5.73 4.51
CA ASP A 90 0.78 4.59 5.41
C ASP A 90 2.27 4.36 5.68
N CYS A 91 3.15 4.43 4.66
CA CYS A 91 4.60 4.34 4.85
C CYS A 91 5.12 5.49 5.73
N THR A 92 4.64 6.72 5.49
CA THR A 92 5.05 7.90 6.26
C THR A 92 4.69 7.78 7.73
N GLU A 93 3.45 7.37 8.05
CA GLU A 93 3.00 7.16 9.43
C GLU A 93 3.77 6.04 10.14
N ARG A 94 4.29 5.06 9.38
CA ARG A 94 5.17 4.00 9.90
C ARG A 94 6.65 4.42 10.01
N GLY A 95 7.04 5.56 9.45
CA GLY A 95 8.45 5.96 9.33
C GLY A 95 9.26 5.08 8.37
N GLU A 96 8.61 4.54 7.34
CA GLU A 96 9.19 3.64 6.33
C GLU A 96 9.43 4.36 4.99
N PRO A 97 10.37 3.86 4.16
CA PRO A 97 10.53 4.34 2.78
C PRO A 97 9.25 4.19 1.94
N SER A 98 9.08 5.06 0.94
CA SER A 98 7.86 5.12 0.12
C SER A 98 7.79 3.97 -0.88
N LEU A 99 7.10 2.88 -0.52
CA LEU A 99 6.82 1.74 -1.40
C LEU A 99 6.24 2.11 -2.79
N PRO A 100 5.39 3.16 -2.94
CA PRO A 100 4.97 3.63 -4.25
C PRO A 100 6.10 3.95 -5.23
N ALA A 101 7.31 4.23 -4.75
CA ALA A 101 8.49 4.40 -5.60
C ALA A 101 8.73 3.18 -6.49
N LEU A 102 8.41 1.96 -6.03
CA LEU A 102 8.62 0.70 -6.75
C LEU A 102 7.66 0.50 -7.93
N VAL A 103 6.59 1.30 -8.04
CA VAL A 103 5.54 1.14 -9.04
C VAL A 103 5.84 2.01 -10.27
N ILE A 104 6.20 1.39 -11.37
CA ILE A 104 6.64 2.08 -12.58
C ILE A 104 5.63 2.02 -13.72
N ASN A 105 5.68 3.02 -14.58
CA ASN A 105 5.09 2.95 -15.91
C ASN A 105 6.00 2.11 -16.81
N GLN A 106 5.47 1.02 -17.37
CA GLN A 106 6.22 0.08 -18.20
C GLN A 106 6.93 0.73 -19.41
N ALA A 107 6.30 1.70 -20.06
CA ALA A 107 6.87 2.37 -21.23
C ALA A 107 7.97 3.39 -20.85
N LYS A 108 7.85 3.99 -19.66
CA LYS A 108 8.80 4.99 -19.15
C LYS A 108 9.97 4.35 -18.38
N GLY A 109 9.76 3.18 -17.78
CA GLY A 109 10.70 2.56 -16.84
C GLY A 109 10.77 3.24 -15.48
N GLU A 110 9.85 4.17 -15.19
CA GLU A 110 9.86 5.02 -13.99
C GLU A 110 8.42 5.37 -13.58
N VAL A 111 8.23 5.91 -12.37
CA VAL A 111 6.93 6.32 -11.82
C VAL A 111 6.15 7.21 -12.79
N GLY A 112 4.82 7.06 -12.76
CA GLY A 112 3.91 7.74 -13.68
C GLY A 112 3.75 9.25 -13.45
N THR A 113 4.42 9.84 -12.46
CA THR A 113 4.41 11.28 -12.20
C THR A 113 5.31 12.03 -13.20
N ALA A 114 4.98 13.31 -13.43
CA ALA A 114 5.79 14.18 -14.28
C ALA A 114 7.14 14.50 -13.65
N ASP A 115 7.15 14.78 -12.35
CA ASP A 115 8.36 14.84 -11.53
C ASP A 115 8.61 13.46 -10.91
N ASP A 116 9.71 12.82 -11.31
CA ASP A 116 10.12 11.49 -10.87
C ASP A 116 11.44 11.50 -10.07
N ALA A 117 12.04 12.66 -9.81
CA ALA A 117 13.34 12.75 -9.15
C ALA A 117 13.33 12.21 -7.71
N TRP A 118 12.15 12.18 -7.09
CA TRP A 118 11.93 11.60 -5.76
C TRP A 118 12.02 10.07 -5.74
N ALA A 119 11.72 9.39 -6.85
CA ALA A 119 11.52 7.94 -6.85
C ALA A 119 12.82 7.13 -6.78
N PRO A 120 13.91 7.43 -7.52
CA PRO A 120 15.15 6.65 -7.44
C PRO A 120 15.77 6.52 -6.03
N PRO A 121 15.92 7.61 -5.22
CA PRO A 121 16.45 7.47 -3.87
C PRO A 121 15.51 6.71 -2.94
N GLU A 122 14.20 6.93 -3.03
CA GLU A 122 13.19 6.19 -2.24
C GLU A 122 13.17 4.70 -2.59
N ARG A 123 13.28 4.35 -3.88
CA ARG A 123 13.37 2.96 -4.36
C ARG A 123 14.58 2.25 -3.78
N SER A 124 15.73 2.91 -3.77
CA SER A 124 16.95 2.37 -3.17
C SER A 124 16.79 2.17 -1.66
N ALA A 125 16.17 3.14 -0.97
CA ALA A 125 15.86 3.03 0.45
C ALA A 125 14.89 1.87 0.75
N CYS A 126 13.87 1.66 -0.09
CA CYS A 126 12.97 0.50 0.02
C CYS A 126 13.76 -0.80 -0.05
N TRP A 127 14.57 -0.97 -1.10
CA TRP A 127 15.38 -2.17 -1.26
C TRP A 127 16.30 -2.40 -0.06
N ASP A 128 16.95 -1.36 0.46
CA ASP A 128 17.87 -1.53 1.58
C ASP A 128 17.15 -1.81 2.90
N TYR A 129 15.93 -1.27 3.08
CA TYR A 129 15.10 -1.49 4.26
C TYR A 129 14.54 -2.93 4.30
N TRP A 130 14.09 -3.47 3.17
CA TRP A 130 13.42 -4.77 3.09
C TRP A 130 14.28 -5.93 2.54
N ALA A 131 15.51 -5.71 2.04
CA ALA A 131 16.40 -6.77 1.54
C ALA A 131 16.94 -7.76 2.60
N ARG A 132 16.43 -7.72 3.83
CA ARG A 132 16.89 -8.57 4.96
C ARG A 132 15.79 -9.46 5.55
N GLY A 133 14.68 -9.64 4.83
CA GLY A 133 13.65 -10.63 5.16
C GLY A 133 14.11 -12.06 4.91
#